data_AF-A0A2T6V911-F1
#
_entry.id   AF-A0A2T6V911-F1
#
_cell.length_a   1.000
_cell.length_b   1.000
_cell.length_c   1.000
_cell.angle_alpha   90.00
_cell.angle_beta   90.00
_cell.angle_gamma   90.00
#
_symmetry.space_group_name_H-M   'P 1'
#
loop_
_entity.id
_entity.type
_entity.pdbx_description
1 polymer ?
#
loop_
_entity_poly.entity_id
_entity_poly.type
_entity_poly.pdbx_seq_one_letter_code
_entity_poly.pdbx_strand_id
1 'polypeptide(L)'
;MAYVKNAIHLPLDSLLERNGYRLNAQKSTKIWKVYSNSNEKLLVRQNANFQWFYLNCDNKADSGNIINFCKNRNLDLMGFTQGLIINDDTIKENASKLTSKEADKFKEQ
;
A
#
# COMPACT_ATOMS: atom_id res chain seq x y z
N MET A 1 18.08 9.37 -1.99
CA MET A 1 16.89 8.81 -1.31
C MET A 1 15.83 8.32 -2.32
N ALA A 2 16.09 7.24 -3.07
CA ALA A 2 15.15 6.71 -4.07
C ALA A 2 14.14 5.68 -3.51
N TYR A 3 14.44 5.05 -2.38
CA TYR A 3 13.61 3.99 -1.79
C TYR A 3 12.23 4.46 -1.30
N VAL A 4 12.15 5.68 -0.76
CA VAL A 4 10.92 6.18 -0.13
C VAL A 4 9.83 6.47 -1.16
N LYS A 5 10.19 6.94 -2.36
CA LYS A 5 9.21 7.24 -3.42
C LYS A 5 8.54 5.98 -3.97
N ASN A 6 9.25 4.87 -4.04
CA ASN A 6 8.70 3.61 -4.54
C ASN A 6 7.91 2.84 -3.47
N ALA A 7 8.10 3.17 -2.19
CA ALA A 7 7.43 2.49 -1.09
C ALA A 7 5.90 2.57 -1.17
N ILE A 8 5.35 3.70 -1.64
CA ILE A 8 3.89 3.88 -1.78
C ILE A 8 3.23 2.90 -2.76
N HIS A 9 4.02 2.23 -3.60
CA HIS A 9 3.56 1.21 -4.54
C HIS A 9 3.63 -0.21 -3.96
N LEU A 10 4.15 -0.37 -2.74
CA LEU A 10 4.24 -1.67 -2.08
C LEU A 10 2.85 -2.20 -1.70
N PRO A 11 2.61 -3.51 -1.87
CA PRO A 11 1.31 -4.13 -1.60
C PRO A 11 1.00 -4.09 -0.09
N LEU A 12 0.31 -3.03 0.31
CA LEU A 12 -0.03 -2.79 1.71
C LEU A 12 -0.94 -3.89 2.26
N ASP A 13 -1.78 -4.48 1.42
CA ASP A 13 -2.64 -5.60 1.77
C ASP A 13 -1.83 -6.82 2.25
N SER A 14 -0.84 -7.25 1.45
CA SER A 14 0.05 -8.36 1.77
C SER A 14 0.95 -8.08 2.99
N LEU A 15 1.40 -6.84 3.13
CA LEU A 15 2.19 -6.40 4.28
C LEU A 15 1.39 -6.48 5.58
N LEU A 16 0.15 -6.01 5.57
CA LEU A 16 -0.72 -6.04 6.75
C LEU A 16 -0.98 -7.49 7.19
N GLU A 17 -1.25 -8.41 6.26
CA GLU A 17 -1.48 -9.83 6.59
C GLU A 17 -0.26 -10.47 7.27
N ARG A 18 0.94 -10.18 6.77
CA ARG A 18 2.19 -10.65 7.39
C ARG A 18 2.44 -10.05 8.76
N ASN A 19 2.01 -8.82 8.98
CA ASN A 19 2.16 -8.10 10.24
C ASN A 19 0.97 -8.34 11.20
N GLY A 20 0.20 -9.41 11.00
CA GLY A 20 -0.82 -9.87 11.95
C GLY A 20 -2.21 -9.27 11.78
N TYR A 21 -2.46 -8.49 10.72
CA TYR A 21 -3.81 -8.06 10.37
C TYR A 21 -4.55 -9.18 9.64
N ARG A 22 -5.86 -9.27 9.84
CA ARG A 22 -6.69 -10.26 9.15
C ARG A 22 -7.66 -9.55 8.22
N LEU A 23 -7.76 -10.06 6.99
CA LEU A 23 -8.75 -9.60 6.02
C LEU A 23 -10.16 -9.98 6.50
N ASN A 24 -11.03 -8.99 6.62
CA ASN A 24 -12.46 -9.18 6.85
C ASN A 24 -13.19 -9.17 5.50
N ALA A 25 -13.26 -10.34 4.85
CA ALA A 25 -13.88 -10.47 3.54
C ALA A 25 -15.37 -10.07 3.53
N GLN A 26 -16.09 -10.28 4.63
CA GLN A 26 -17.51 -9.93 4.73
C GLN A 26 -17.77 -8.41 4.75
N LYS A 27 -16.85 -7.64 5.32
CA LYS A 27 -16.94 -6.16 5.35
C LYS A 27 -16.17 -5.48 4.21
N SER A 28 -15.44 -6.26 3.42
CA SER A 28 -14.70 -5.77 2.26
C SER A 28 -15.61 -5.57 1.06
N THR A 29 -15.26 -4.63 0.21
CA THR A 29 -15.88 -4.38 -1.10
C THR A 29 -14.85 -4.64 -2.20
N LYS A 30 -15.28 -4.57 -3.47
CA LYS A 30 -14.35 -4.68 -4.62
C LYS A 30 -13.23 -3.64 -4.61
N ILE A 31 -13.46 -2.47 -4.01
CA ILE A 31 -12.51 -1.35 -4.02
C ILE A 31 -11.77 -1.25 -2.68
N TRP A 32 -12.49 -1.45 -1.57
CA TRP A 32 -11.96 -1.30 -0.23
C TRP A 32 -11.88 -2.65 0.46
N LYS A 33 -10.66 -3.09 0.77
CA LYS A 33 -10.41 -4.26 1.62
C LYS A 33 -10.38 -3.81 3.08
N VAL A 34 -11.08 -4.51 3.95
CA VAL A 34 -11.09 -4.24 5.39
C VAL A 34 -10.11 -5.16 6.08
N TYR A 35 -9.09 -4.60 6.70
CA TYR A 35 -8.12 -5.29 7.54
C TYR A 35 -8.34 -4.92 9.00
N SER A 36 -8.28 -5.89 9.89
CA SER A 36 -8.42 -5.63 11.33
C SER A 36 -7.46 -6.51 12.12
N ASN A 37 -6.92 -5.95 13.20
CA ASN A 37 -6.23 -6.70 14.24
C ASN A 37 -6.96 -6.47 15.57
N SER A 38 -6.35 -6.88 16.69
CA SER A 38 -6.93 -6.70 18.03
C SER A 38 -7.02 -5.23 18.47
N ASN A 39 -6.29 -4.32 17.82
CA ASN A 39 -6.14 -2.93 18.25
C ASN A 39 -6.94 -1.95 17.38
N GLU A 40 -7.12 -2.24 16.10
CA GLU A 40 -7.66 -1.27 15.14
C GLU A 40 -8.25 -1.90 13.88
N LYS A 41 -9.03 -1.08 13.15
CA LYS A 41 -9.62 -1.44 11.85
C LYS A 41 -9.20 -0.47 10.76
N LEU A 42 -8.70 -1.02 9.67
CA LEU A 42 -8.17 -0.31 8.52
C LEU A 42 -8.93 -0.66 7.24
N LEU A 43 -9.21 0.35 6.45
CA LEU A 43 -9.70 0.23 5.08
C LEU A 43 -8.54 0.47 4.13
N VAL A 44 -8.24 -0.50 3.28
CA VAL A 44 -7.08 -0.48 2.39
C VAL A 44 -7.57 -0.54 0.95
N ARG A 45 -6.95 0.27 0.08
CA ARG A 45 -7.21 0.23 -1.36
C ARG A 45 -5.96 0.54 -2.16
N GLN A 46 -5.97 0.09 -3.40
CA GLN A 46 -5.03 0.53 -4.43
C GLN A 46 -5.73 1.54 -5.35
N ASN A 47 -5.06 2.64 -5.68
CA ASN A 47 -5.56 3.62 -6.65
C ASN A 47 -5.12 3.26 -8.09
N ALA A 48 -5.66 3.95 -9.09
CA ALA A 48 -5.35 3.76 -10.52
C ALA A 48 -3.86 3.96 -10.89
N ASN A 49 -3.10 4.65 -10.04
CA ASN A 49 -1.65 4.82 -10.15
C ASN A 49 -0.85 3.73 -9.42
N PHE A 50 -1.47 2.60 -9.07
CA PHE A 50 -0.88 1.49 -8.32
C PHE A 50 -0.33 1.88 -6.94
N GLN A 51 -0.80 3.02 -6.40
CA GLN A 51 -0.43 3.50 -5.07
C GLN A 51 -1.39 2.94 -4.03
N TRP A 52 -0.84 2.50 -2.91
CA TRP A 52 -1.59 1.92 -1.81
C TRP A 52 -1.90 2.97 -0.75
N PHE A 53 -3.16 2.94 -0.30
CA PHE A 53 -3.67 3.83 0.73
C PHE A 53 -4.41 3.03 1.80
N TYR A 54 -4.31 3.50 3.03
CA TYR A 54 -5.11 3.05 4.16
C TYR A 54 -5.89 4.21 4.77
N LEU A 55 -7.02 3.86 5.36
CA LEU A 55 -7.85 4.73 6.17
C LEU A 55 -8.15 4.01 7.48
N ASN A 56 -7.79 4.58 8.62
CA ASN A 56 -8.18 4.05 9.91
C ASN A 56 -9.65 4.43 10.20
N CYS A 57 -10.46 3.42 10.52
CA CYS A 57 -11.88 3.61 10.81
C CYS A 57 -12.13 4.36 12.13
N ASP A 58 -11.23 4.18 13.09
CA ASP A 58 -11.38 4.71 14.45
C ASP A 58 -10.77 6.11 14.56
N ASN A 59 -9.70 6.39 13.81
CA ASN A 59 -9.07 7.72 13.75
C ASN A 59 -8.77 8.16 12.31
N LYS A 60 -9.61 9.03 11.74
CA LYS A 60 -9.44 9.53 10.37
C LYS A 60 -8.15 10.35 10.14
N ALA A 61 -7.53 10.89 11.19
CA ALA A 61 -6.24 11.56 11.07
C ALA A 61 -5.09 10.56 10.89
N ASP A 62 -5.26 9.31 11.35
CA ASP A 62 -4.35 8.19 11.09
C ASP A 62 -4.71 7.55 9.74
N SER A 63 -4.44 8.25 8.65
CA SER A 63 -4.78 7.77 7.31
C SER A 63 -3.78 8.28 6.28
N GLY A 64 -3.57 7.51 5.20
CA GLY A 64 -2.61 7.89 4.17
C GLY A 64 -2.00 6.71 3.43
N ASN A 65 -0.72 6.79 3.10
CA ASN A 65 0.03 5.71 2.44
C ASN A 65 0.85 4.92 3.46
N ILE A 66 1.60 3.91 3.01
CA ILE A 66 2.47 3.08 3.85
C ILE A 66 3.49 3.89 4.68
N ILE A 67 3.97 5.03 4.17
CA ILE A 67 4.92 5.88 4.89
C ILE A 67 4.23 6.49 6.11
N ASN A 68 3.01 7.01 5.93
CA ASN A 68 2.20 7.52 7.04
C ASN A 68 1.84 6.41 8.01
N PHE A 69 1.52 5.21 7.51
CA PHE A 69 1.23 4.05 8.33
C PHE A 69 2.37 3.71 9.29
N CYS A 70 3.59 3.61 8.74
CA CYS A 70 4.79 3.30 9.51
C CYS A 70 5.10 4.43 10.50
N LYS A 71 5.05 5.69 10.04
CA LYS A 71 5.28 6.87 10.89
C LYS A 71 4.34 6.92 12.09
N ASN A 72 3.04 6.73 11.88
CA ASN A 72 2.03 6.84 12.93
C ASN A 72 2.13 5.71 13.98
N ARG A 73 2.75 4.58 13.62
CA ARG A 73 2.97 3.44 14.52
C ARG A 73 4.40 3.35 15.05
N ASN A 74 5.25 4.35 14.78
CA ASN A 74 6.69 4.32 15.08
C ASN A 74 7.38 3.05 14.56
N LEU A 75 6.95 2.56 13.39
CA LEU A 75 7.54 1.43 12.71
C LEU A 75 8.60 1.91 11.73
N ASP A 76 9.70 1.17 11.66
CA ASP A 76 10.65 1.33 10.56
C ASP A 76 10.05 0.74 9.28
N LEU A 77 10.06 1.51 8.19
CA LEU A 77 9.53 1.08 6.90
C LEU A 77 10.31 -0.13 6.36
N MET A 78 11.63 -0.15 6.56
CA MET A 78 12.46 -1.26 6.10
C MET A 78 12.12 -2.52 6.89
N GLY A 79 12.04 -2.42 8.22
CA GLY A 79 11.55 -3.50 9.10
C GLY A 79 10.13 -3.98 8.77
N PHE A 80 9.19 -3.08 8.48
CA PHE A 80 7.79 -3.43 8.17
C PHE A 80 7.68 -4.22 6.84
N THR A 81 8.57 -3.92 5.90
CA THR A 81 8.65 -4.60 4.60
C THR A 81 9.58 -5.80 4.61
N GLN A 82 10.29 -6.04 5.72
CA GLN A 82 11.24 -7.12 5.90
C GLN A 82 10.53 -8.48 5.73
N GLY A 83 11.11 -9.37 4.93
CA GLY A 83 10.57 -10.70 4.71
C GLY A 83 9.40 -10.76 3.72
N LEU A 84 8.94 -9.63 3.18
CA LEU A 84 8.20 -9.67 1.93
C LEU A 84 9.19 -10.14 0.86
N ILE A 85 9.03 -11.38 0.38
CA ILE A 85 9.70 -11.80 -0.85
C ILE A 85 9.00 -11.04 -1.96
N ILE A 86 9.46 -9.81 -2.14
CA ILE A 86 9.18 -9.04 -3.33
C ILE A 86 9.99 -9.74 -4.40
N ASN A 87 9.35 -10.63 -5.16
CA ASN A 87 9.94 -11.04 -6.42
C ASN A 87 10.14 -9.74 -7.20
N ASP A 88 11.39 -9.46 -7.56
CA ASP A 88 11.83 -8.20 -8.19
C ASP A 88 10.92 -7.83 -9.39
N ASP A 89 10.36 -8.84 -10.06
CA ASP A 89 9.34 -8.74 -11.11
C ASP A 89 8.07 -7.97 -10.71
N THR A 90 7.56 -8.07 -9.49
CA THR A 90 6.32 -7.36 -9.09
C THR A 90 6.56 -5.86 -8.89
N ILE A 91 7.74 -5.45 -8.42
CA ILE A 91 8.13 -4.03 -8.37
C ILE A 91 8.49 -3.55 -9.77
N LYS A 92 9.26 -4.34 -10.53
CA LYS A 92 9.62 -4.02 -11.92
C LYS A 92 8.40 -3.89 -12.81
N GLU A 93 7.38 -4.73 -12.67
CA GLU A 93 6.15 -4.65 -13.45
C GLU A 93 5.37 -3.38 -13.09
N ASN A 94 5.22 -3.08 -11.78
CA ASN A 94 4.52 -1.85 -11.35
C ASN A 94 5.30 -0.57 -11.71
N ALA A 95 6.63 -0.60 -11.62
CA ALA A 95 7.51 0.51 -12.02
C ALA A 95 7.55 0.68 -13.55
N SER A 96 7.62 -0.42 -14.32
CA SER A 96 7.58 -0.40 -15.79
C SER A 96 6.22 0.05 -16.33
N LYS A 97 5.11 -0.32 -15.65
CA LYS A 97 3.78 0.22 -15.97
C LYS A 97 3.67 1.73 -15.74
N LEU A 98 4.44 2.29 -14.81
CA LEU A 98 4.53 3.73 -14.60
C LEU A 98 5.26 4.41 -15.76
N THR A 99 6.40 3.87 -16.21
CA THR A 99 7.17 4.43 -17.33
C THR A 99 6.45 4.30 -18.68
N SER A 100 5.65 3.26 -18.88
CA SER A 100 4.85 3.09 -20.11
C SER A 100 3.63 4.00 -20.18
N LYS A 101 3.07 4.44 -19.05
CA LYS A 101 1.96 5.40 -19.03
C LYS A 101 2.40 6.85 -19.27
N GLU A 102 3.66 7.19 -19.02
CA GLU A 102 4.20 8.51 -19.35
C GLU A 102 4.50 8.68 -20.84
N ALA A 103 4.74 7.59 -21.58
CA ALA A 103 4.99 7.61 -23.03
C ALA A 103 3.71 7.83 -23.87
N ASP A 104 2.53 7.48 -23.34
CA ASP A 104 1.26 7.63 -24.08
C ASP A 104 0.63 9.04 -23.91
N LYS A 105 1.10 9.82 -22.94
CA LYS A 105 0.58 11.17 -22.66
C LYS A 105 1.27 12.30 -23.44
N PHE A 106 2.20 11.97 -24.33
CA PHE A 106 2.96 12.94 -25.15
C PHE A 106 2.62 12.89 -26.66
N LYS A 107 1.56 12.18 -27.07
CA LYS A 107 1.21 12.01 -28.48
C LYS A 107 -0.07 12.71 -28.97
N GLU A 108 -0.70 13.54 -28.13
CA GLU A 108 -1.82 14.35 -28.57
C GLU A 108 -1.55 15.83 -28.24
N GLN A 109 -0.78 16.47 -29.12
CA GLN A 109 -0.80 17.91 -29.39
C GLN A 109 -1.06 18.10 -30.87
#